data_AF-A0A661N1Y6-F1
#
_entry.id   AF-A0A661N1Y6-F1
#
_cell.length_a   1.000
_cell.length_b   1.000
_cell.length_c   1.000
_cell.angle_alpha   90.00
_cell.angle_beta   90.00
_cell.angle_gamma   90.00
#
_symmetry.space_group_name_H-M   'P 1'
#
loop_
_entity.id
_entity.type
_entity.pdbx_description
1 polymer ?
#
loop_
_entity_poly.entity_id
_entity_poly.type
_entity_poly.pdbx_seq_one_letter_code
_entity_poly.pdbx_strand_id
1 'polypeptide(L)'
;MNHRLELGVLALSLALALSIGAMGGCGDDDGASSSGEGESTDPGTGPRRTTTPPGADGPVVTEESEIDRLFPLYGAVTGTRIRIFSEASEEAPVVGWLRTGAKIRLSGDTQRGPECRAGYAQVWPTGWVCTAEGIESREADVDIETPTLEGWKEDQTEEAASRGALVLPPGPRDQPLPYDYYFVKETTVPEYHRLPSRNEQRAALAFAAHYEELLGFNERRAAAYLGGETGNGPTGTAIAARYLDRGFMIAGSGVELRASRRFVRTTGGRFIKQSQLEERNGSDFHGVELGEEVQLPVAWALRTGRPWRQREADDGTVSFHEDSDAEPIERQTFLDGWTGQRNMGGQVMHDIGGDRYLRAWFATVAERIDRPDEVGADEPWVHIDLSAQTLVLYQGDEALFATLISSGIEDNETPIGIFEIQNKHITTTMANIGPDADSDRYRIEDVPWTQYFDGSIALHAAFWHTRFGMPRSHGCINMAPADAHRVFGATWPEVPESWHGISTDQTPFRGSHVVVTE
;
A
#
# COMPACT_ATOMS: atom_id res chain seq x y z
N MET A 1 33.30 -32.37 24.39
CA MET A 1 32.06 -32.90 25.01
C MET A 1 30.90 -32.43 24.14
N ASN A 2 30.75 -32.98 22.93
CA ASN A 2 29.90 -34.12 22.57
C ASN A 2 28.57 -34.18 23.33
N HIS A 3 27.48 -33.73 22.70
CA HIS A 3 26.40 -34.65 22.29
C HIS A 3 25.47 -34.02 21.24
N ARG A 4 25.49 -34.60 20.03
CA ARG A 4 24.41 -34.59 19.04
C ARG A 4 23.32 -35.58 19.46
N LEU A 5 22.08 -35.31 19.11
CA LEU A 5 21.01 -36.30 19.01
C LEU A 5 20.19 -35.99 17.75
N GLU A 6 20.42 -36.81 16.73
CA GLU A 6 19.51 -37.07 15.61
C GLU A 6 18.50 -38.16 16.02
N LEU A 7 17.29 -38.10 15.48
CA LEU A 7 16.31 -39.17 15.22
C LEU A 7 15.11 -38.47 14.58
N GLY A 8 14.50 -38.87 13.46
CA GLY A 8 14.49 -40.12 12.74
C GLY A 8 13.11 -40.24 12.08
N VAL A 9 13.11 -40.46 10.77
CA VAL A 9 11.99 -40.54 9.81
C VAL A 9 10.87 -41.49 10.25
N LEU A 10 9.61 -41.15 9.94
CA LEU A 10 8.52 -42.12 9.76
C LEU A 10 7.59 -41.67 8.63
N ALA A 11 7.79 -42.29 7.47
CA ALA A 11 6.85 -42.30 6.36
C ALA A 11 5.68 -43.24 6.69
N LEU A 12 4.45 -42.81 6.39
CA LEU A 12 3.30 -43.70 6.37
C LEU A 12 2.58 -43.57 5.02
N SER A 13 2.76 -44.60 4.22
CA SER A 13 2.00 -44.88 3.01
C SER A 13 0.61 -45.38 3.38
N LEU A 14 -0.44 -44.88 2.72
CA LEU A 14 -1.70 -45.61 2.62
C LEU A 14 -2.26 -45.49 1.21
N ALA A 15 -2.14 -46.59 0.47
CA ALA A 15 -2.88 -46.86 -0.74
C ALA A 15 -4.25 -47.44 -0.38
N LEU A 16 -5.31 -47.03 -1.07
CA LEU A 16 -6.53 -47.84 -1.18
C LEU A 16 -7.07 -47.84 -2.61
N ALA A 17 -7.30 -49.07 -3.06
CA ALA A 17 -7.85 -49.58 -4.31
C ALA A 17 -9.18 -48.90 -4.73
N LEU A 18 -9.32 -48.50 -6.01
CA LEU A 18 -9.89 -49.27 -7.13
C LEU A 18 -11.38 -49.61 -6.96
N SER A 19 -12.21 -48.98 -7.80
CA SER A 19 -13.50 -49.51 -8.23
C SER A 19 -13.68 -49.20 -9.72
N ILE A 20 -13.79 -50.29 -10.47
CA ILE A 20 -13.94 -50.40 -11.92
C ILE A 20 -15.39 -50.08 -12.31
N GLY A 21 -15.56 -49.32 -13.37
CA GLY A 21 -16.82 -49.17 -14.11
C GLY A 21 -16.52 -48.76 -15.54
N ALA A 22 -16.37 -49.75 -16.42
CA ALA A 22 -16.10 -49.60 -17.84
C ALA A 22 -17.40 -49.51 -18.68
N MET A 23 -17.19 -49.12 -19.95
CA MET A 23 -18.07 -49.16 -21.14
C MET A 23 -18.79 -47.84 -21.47
N GLY A 24 -18.66 -47.24 -22.66
CA GLY A 24 -17.96 -47.61 -23.90
C GLY A 24 -18.57 -46.83 -25.09
N GLY A 25 -17.78 -46.65 -26.16
CA GLY A 25 -18.19 -46.20 -27.50
C GLY A 25 -17.86 -44.72 -27.79
N CYS A 26 -16.76 -44.37 -28.46
CA CYS A 26 -16.41 -44.51 -29.89
C CYS A 26 -17.39 -43.83 -30.85
N GLY A 27 -16.88 -42.85 -31.60
CA GLY A 27 -17.53 -42.21 -32.74
C GLY A 27 -16.72 -41.02 -33.24
N ASP A 28 -15.57 -41.29 -33.86
CA ASP A 28 -14.94 -40.40 -34.83
C ASP A 28 -15.80 -40.34 -36.10
N ASP A 29 -15.92 -39.18 -36.74
CA ASP A 29 -16.03 -39.11 -38.19
C ASP A 29 -15.56 -37.74 -38.71
N ASP A 30 -14.64 -37.83 -39.67
CA ASP A 30 -14.02 -36.80 -40.49
C ASP A 30 -15.03 -36.05 -41.38
N GLY A 31 -14.66 -34.85 -41.87
CA GLY A 31 -15.42 -34.26 -42.99
C GLY A 31 -15.13 -32.83 -43.43
N ALA A 32 -13.92 -32.59 -43.92
CA ALA A 32 -13.56 -31.76 -45.09
C ALA A 32 -14.30 -30.44 -45.44
N SER A 33 -13.45 -29.39 -45.52
CA SER A 33 -13.44 -28.23 -46.42
C SER A 33 -14.43 -28.12 -47.60
N SER A 34 -14.94 -26.91 -47.80
CA SER A 34 -14.91 -26.28 -49.13
C SER A 34 -14.83 -24.76 -49.05
N SER A 35 -13.91 -24.23 -49.84
CA SER A 35 -13.69 -22.84 -50.19
C SER A 35 -14.71 -22.37 -51.23
N GLY A 36 -15.00 -21.06 -51.24
CA GLY A 36 -15.77 -20.40 -52.29
C GLY A 36 -15.59 -18.89 -52.21
N GLU A 37 -14.58 -18.39 -52.92
CA GLU A 37 -14.48 -16.97 -53.32
C GLU A 37 -15.56 -16.65 -54.35
N GLY A 38 -16.12 -15.44 -54.32
CA GLY A 38 -17.16 -15.00 -55.24
C GLY A 38 -17.54 -13.52 -55.08
N GLU A 39 -16.68 -12.69 -55.66
CA GLU A 39 -16.79 -11.32 -56.19
C GLU A 39 -18.08 -10.47 -56.08
N SER A 40 -17.82 -9.17 -56.01
CA SER A 40 -18.66 -7.97 -55.97
C SER A 40 -19.90 -7.90 -56.87
N THR A 41 -20.92 -7.18 -56.40
CA THR A 41 -21.49 -5.99 -57.09
C THR A 41 -22.49 -5.26 -56.17
N ASP A 42 -22.24 -3.98 -55.91
CA ASP A 42 -23.24 -2.98 -55.50
C ASP A 42 -23.84 -2.36 -56.78
N PRO A 43 -25.16 -2.13 -56.87
CA PRO A 43 -25.63 -0.75 -56.71
C PRO A 43 -27.04 -0.60 -56.10
N GLY A 44 -27.21 0.50 -55.35
CA GLY A 44 -28.37 1.38 -55.57
C GLY A 44 -29.50 1.36 -54.53
N THR A 45 -29.30 2.19 -53.50
CA THR A 45 -30.23 3.20 -52.95
C THR A 45 -31.75 3.00 -53.09
N GLY A 46 -32.40 2.67 -51.97
CA GLY A 46 -33.83 2.90 -51.71
C GLY A 46 -34.15 2.71 -50.22
N PRO A 47 -34.92 3.61 -49.55
CA PRO A 47 -35.08 3.57 -48.11
C PRO A 47 -36.04 2.44 -47.72
N ARG A 48 -35.51 1.34 -47.19
CA ARG A 48 -36.32 0.24 -46.67
C ARG A 48 -36.74 0.60 -45.25
N ARG A 49 -38.03 0.91 -45.09
CA ARG A 49 -38.73 0.95 -43.80
C ARG A 49 -38.43 -0.34 -43.04
N THR A 50 -37.61 -0.26 -42.00
CA THR A 50 -37.50 -1.29 -40.98
C THR A 50 -38.71 -1.18 -40.07
N THR A 51 -39.67 -2.08 -40.25
CA THR A 51 -40.68 -2.38 -39.24
C THR A 51 -39.98 -3.14 -38.11
N THR A 52 -39.75 -2.46 -36.99
CA THR A 52 -39.32 -3.09 -35.73
C THR A 52 -40.41 -4.07 -35.26
N PRO A 53 -40.08 -5.34 -34.93
CA PRO A 53 -41.02 -6.22 -34.24
C PRO A 53 -41.23 -5.70 -32.80
N PRO A 54 -42.46 -5.67 -32.26
CA PRO A 54 -42.67 -5.23 -30.90
C PRO A 54 -42.33 -6.35 -29.91
N GLY A 55 -41.60 -6.00 -28.85
CA GLY A 55 -41.65 -6.71 -27.57
C GLY A 55 -40.46 -7.63 -27.27
N ALA A 56 -39.35 -7.02 -26.84
CA ALA A 56 -38.40 -7.65 -25.93
C ALA A 56 -37.81 -6.60 -24.97
N ASP A 57 -38.64 -5.67 -24.46
CA ASP A 57 -38.26 -4.79 -23.37
C ASP A 57 -38.55 -5.50 -22.04
N GLY A 58 -37.75 -6.53 -21.74
CA GLY A 58 -37.52 -6.89 -20.34
C GLY A 58 -36.70 -5.77 -19.68
N PRO A 59 -36.89 -5.46 -18.40
CA PRO A 59 -36.06 -4.46 -17.74
C PRO A 59 -34.59 -4.85 -17.87
N VAL A 60 -33.78 -3.96 -18.42
CA VAL A 60 -32.32 -4.10 -18.43
C VAL A 60 -31.88 -4.06 -16.97
N VAL A 61 -31.54 -5.22 -16.43
CA VAL A 61 -30.95 -5.34 -15.10
C VAL A 61 -29.53 -4.80 -15.21
N THR A 62 -29.28 -3.65 -14.59
CA THR A 62 -27.93 -3.10 -14.43
C THR A 62 -27.28 -3.71 -13.18
N GLU A 63 -25.95 -3.78 -13.12
CA GLU A 63 -25.22 -4.22 -11.93
C GLU A 63 -25.66 -3.43 -10.68
N GLU A 64 -25.85 -2.12 -10.82
CA GLU A 64 -26.38 -1.26 -9.76
C GLU A 64 -27.78 -1.69 -9.28
N SER A 65 -28.67 -2.10 -10.20
CA SER A 65 -30.00 -2.61 -9.84
C SER A 65 -29.97 -3.97 -9.14
N GLU A 66 -28.94 -4.80 -9.39
CA GLU A 66 -28.73 -6.05 -8.66
C GLU A 66 -28.16 -5.81 -7.27
N ILE A 67 -27.19 -4.88 -7.15
CA ILE A 67 -26.65 -4.44 -5.86
C ILE A 67 -27.78 -3.87 -5.00
N ASP A 68 -28.63 -3.01 -5.55
CA ASP A 68 -29.77 -2.46 -4.82
C ASP A 68 -30.75 -3.53 -4.32
N ARG A 69 -30.94 -4.59 -5.10
CA ARG A 69 -31.81 -5.71 -4.73
C ARG A 69 -31.19 -6.62 -3.68
N LEU A 70 -29.92 -6.97 -3.81
CA LEU A 70 -29.23 -7.93 -2.93
C LEU A 70 -28.68 -7.27 -1.65
N PHE A 71 -28.28 -6.01 -1.75
CA PHE A 71 -27.69 -5.21 -0.68
C PHE A 71 -28.45 -3.89 -0.47
N PRO A 72 -29.74 -3.96 -0.06
CA PRO A 72 -30.62 -2.79 -0.01
C PRO A 72 -30.26 -1.78 1.08
N LEU A 73 -29.43 -2.16 2.07
CA LEU A 73 -29.05 -1.27 3.16
C LEU A 73 -27.76 -0.50 2.85
N TYR A 74 -27.72 0.76 3.26
CA TYR A 74 -26.53 1.61 3.24
C TYR A 74 -25.90 1.61 4.63
N GLY A 75 -24.61 1.28 4.71
CA GLY A 75 -23.84 1.29 5.94
C GLY A 75 -22.81 2.42 5.96
N ALA A 76 -22.75 3.17 7.05
CA ALA A 76 -21.66 4.09 7.35
C ALA A 76 -20.76 3.51 8.46
N VAL A 77 -19.46 3.39 8.18
CA VAL A 77 -18.49 2.81 9.11
C VAL A 77 -18.04 3.87 10.10
N THR A 78 -18.37 3.69 11.38
CA THR A 78 -17.97 4.55 12.50
C THR A 78 -16.83 3.93 13.32
N GLY A 79 -16.63 2.60 13.24
CA GLY A 79 -15.49 1.90 13.81
C GLY A 79 -14.16 2.28 13.15
N THR A 80 -13.07 2.26 13.92
CA THR A 80 -11.72 2.64 13.44
C THR A 80 -11.13 1.64 12.46
N ARG A 81 -11.45 0.35 12.63
CA ARG A 81 -11.10 -0.74 11.72
C ARG A 81 -12.07 -1.88 11.92
N ILE A 82 -12.69 -2.34 10.85
CA ILE A 82 -13.60 -3.49 10.85
C ILE A 82 -13.02 -4.55 9.90
N ARG A 83 -13.09 -5.82 10.28
CA ARG A 83 -12.69 -6.94 9.44
C ARG A 83 -13.89 -7.47 8.67
N ILE A 84 -13.66 -7.85 7.43
CA ILE A 84 -14.63 -8.54 6.59
C ILE A 84 -14.20 -10.00 6.55
N PHE A 85 -15.10 -10.89 6.93
CA PHE A 85 -14.85 -12.32 7.02
C PHE A 85 -15.42 -13.06 5.81
N SER A 86 -14.83 -14.19 5.41
CA SER A 86 -15.36 -15.02 4.33
C SER A 86 -16.73 -15.64 4.68
N GLU A 87 -16.98 -15.83 5.97
CA GLU A 87 -18.22 -16.40 6.52
C GLU A 87 -18.71 -15.58 7.73
N ALA A 88 -19.93 -15.86 8.20
CA ALA A 88 -20.52 -15.20 9.36
C ALA A 88 -19.93 -15.69 10.71
N SER A 89 -18.61 -15.60 10.88
CA SER A 89 -17.85 -15.94 12.08
C SER A 89 -16.54 -15.17 12.15
N GLU A 90 -16.11 -14.80 13.35
CA GLU A 90 -14.79 -14.19 13.58
C GLU A 90 -13.60 -15.17 13.44
N GLU A 91 -13.87 -16.49 13.47
CA GLU A 91 -12.85 -17.53 13.23
C GLU A 91 -12.59 -17.75 11.74
N ALA A 92 -13.47 -17.25 10.88
CA ALA A 92 -13.31 -17.35 9.43
C ALA A 92 -12.16 -16.45 8.93
N PRO A 93 -11.53 -16.82 7.81
CA PRO A 93 -10.52 -15.98 7.16
C PRO A 93 -11.00 -14.56 6.87
N VAL A 94 -10.07 -13.60 6.97
CA VAL A 94 -10.35 -12.19 6.69
C VAL A 94 -10.13 -11.93 5.20
N VAL A 95 -11.18 -11.51 4.52
CA VAL A 95 -11.18 -11.23 3.07
C VAL A 95 -10.99 -9.74 2.76
N GLY A 96 -11.18 -8.87 3.75
CA GLY A 96 -11.02 -7.44 3.58
C GLY A 96 -11.10 -6.63 4.87
N TRP A 97 -10.92 -5.32 4.76
CA TRP A 97 -10.96 -4.40 5.89
C TRP A 97 -11.73 -3.14 5.52
N LEU A 98 -12.48 -2.61 6.49
CA LEU A 98 -13.14 -1.31 6.40
C LEU A 98 -12.52 -0.34 7.41
N ARG A 99 -12.71 0.95 7.16
CA ARG A 99 -12.20 2.04 8.00
C ARG A 99 -13.27 3.10 8.22
N THR A 100 -13.13 3.87 9.29
CA THR A 100 -14.03 4.99 9.60
C THR A 100 -14.21 5.88 8.37
N GLY A 101 -15.46 6.25 8.09
CA GLY A 101 -15.83 7.08 6.95
C GLY A 101 -16.15 6.30 5.67
N ALA A 102 -15.93 4.97 5.64
CA ALA A 102 -16.35 4.15 4.52
C ALA A 102 -17.88 4.05 4.42
N LYS A 103 -18.40 4.18 3.20
CA LYS A 103 -19.80 3.88 2.84
C LYS A 103 -19.87 2.50 2.18
N ILE A 104 -20.67 1.60 2.72
CA ILE A 104 -20.79 0.21 2.25
C ILE A 104 -22.25 -0.15 1.94
N ARG A 105 -22.45 -1.22 1.17
CA ARG A 105 -23.77 -1.82 0.92
C ARG A 105 -23.89 -3.14 1.67
N LEU A 106 -25.02 -3.35 2.33
CA LEU A 106 -25.27 -4.48 3.23
C LEU A 106 -26.55 -5.23 2.86
N SER A 107 -26.56 -6.54 3.10
CA SER A 107 -27.78 -7.35 3.04
C SER A 107 -28.80 -6.89 4.08
N GLY A 108 -30.09 -7.02 3.76
CA GLY A 108 -31.18 -6.75 4.71
C GLY A 108 -31.28 -7.78 5.84
N ASP A 109 -30.92 -9.03 5.54
CA ASP A 109 -30.92 -10.12 6.51
C ASP A 109 -29.58 -10.23 7.23
N THR A 110 -29.63 -10.68 8.49
CA THR A 110 -28.44 -10.99 9.29
C THR A 110 -28.39 -12.46 9.70
N GLN A 111 -27.19 -13.02 9.73
CA GLN A 111 -26.91 -14.36 10.24
C GLN A 111 -26.35 -14.28 11.66
N ARG A 112 -26.88 -15.10 12.58
CA ARG A 112 -26.32 -15.18 13.94
C ARG A 112 -25.04 -16.00 13.93
N GLY A 113 -23.96 -15.41 14.45
CA GLY A 113 -22.76 -16.12 14.87
C GLY A 113 -22.61 -16.04 16.40
N PRO A 114 -21.84 -16.94 17.02
CA PRO A 114 -21.64 -16.95 18.46
C PRO A 114 -20.92 -15.68 18.99
N GLU A 115 -20.15 -15.00 18.15
CA GLU A 115 -19.29 -13.87 18.51
C GLU A 115 -19.99 -12.51 18.29
N CYS A 116 -20.83 -12.40 17.26
CA CYS A 116 -21.57 -11.16 16.96
C CYS A 116 -23.03 -11.19 17.45
N ARG A 117 -23.30 -10.53 18.58
CA ARG A 117 -24.65 -10.47 19.18
C ARG A 117 -25.72 -9.83 18.28
N ALA A 118 -25.34 -8.86 17.46
CA ALA A 118 -26.24 -8.19 16.52
C ALA A 118 -26.42 -8.97 15.20
N GLY A 119 -25.62 -10.00 14.98
CA GLY A 119 -25.59 -10.77 13.74
C GLY A 119 -24.66 -10.16 12.68
N TYR A 120 -24.20 -11.02 11.77
CA TYR A 120 -23.41 -10.68 10.62
C TYR A 120 -24.30 -10.33 9.44
N ALA A 121 -24.01 -9.25 8.75
CA ALA A 121 -24.60 -8.92 7.46
C ALA A 121 -23.59 -9.20 6.34
N GLN A 122 -24.08 -9.61 5.17
CA GLN A 122 -23.22 -9.66 3.98
C GLN A 122 -22.88 -8.24 3.54
N VAL A 123 -21.67 -8.03 3.05
CA VAL A 123 -21.20 -6.75 2.53
C VAL A 123 -20.79 -6.89 1.06
N TRP A 124 -21.14 -5.90 0.25
CA TRP A 124 -20.69 -5.85 -1.15
C TRP A 124 -19.20 -5.52 -1.25
N PRO A 125 -18.44 -6.14 -2.18
CA PRO A 125 -18.86 -7.17 -3.13
C PRO A 125 -18.91 -8.60 -2.56
N THR A 126 -18.21 -8.88 -1.46
CA THR A 126 -18.20 -10.21 -0.84
C THR A 126 -17.87 -10.16 0.65
N GLY A 127 -18.27 -11.21 1.37
CA GLY A 127 -17.93 -11.42 2.77
C GLY A 127 -18.97 -10.89 3.75
N TRP A 128 -18.61 -10.92 5.03
CA TRP A 128 -19.51 -10.71 6.15
C TRP A 128 -18.89 -9.76 7.18
N VAL A 129 -19.73 -8.88 7.75
CA VAL A 129 -19.32 -7.94 8.79
C VAL A 129 -20.23 -8.05 10.00
N CYS A 130 -19.67 -7.97 11.21
CA CYS A 130 -20.47 -7.89 12.42
C CYS A 130 -21.09 -6.50 12.54
N THR A 131 -22.43 -6.43 12.53
CA THR A 131 -23.16 -5.15 12.55
C THR A 131 -22.99 -4.35 13.85
N ALA A 132 -22.49 -4.97 14.92
CA ALA A 132 -22.18 -4.31 16.19
C ALA A 132 -20.80 -3.64 16.24
N GLU A 133 -19.92 -3.84 15.26
CA GLU A 133 -18.54 -3.33 15.25
C GLU A 133 -18.40 -1.86 14.78
N GLY A 134 -19.42 -1.03 15.02
CA GLY A 134 -19.42 0.37 14.60
C GLY A 134 -19.82 0.54 13.13
N ILE A 135 -20.96 -0.04 12.77
CA ILE A 135 -21.61 0.17 11.47
C ILE A 135 -23.00 0.74 11.75
N GLU A 136 -23.28 1.93 11.22
CA GLU A 136 -24.62 2.49 11.21
C GLU A 136 -25.29 2.16 9.88
N SER A 137 -26.32 1.32 9.89
CA SER A 137 -27.06 0.94 8.68
C SER A 137 -28.41 1.65 8.59
N ARG A 138 -28.81 2.03 7.37
CA ARG A 138 -30.08 2.71 7.05
C ARG A 138 -30.62 2.25 5.70
N GLU A 139 -31.90 2.50 5.44
CA GLU A 139 -32.55 2.21 4.14
C GLU A 139 -32.22 3.25 3.05
N ALA A 140 -31.64 4.38 3.43
CA ALA A 140 -31.21 5.44 2.52
C ALA A 140 -29.74 5.78 2.74
N ASP A 141 -29.07 6.26 1.70
CA ASP A 141 -27.68 6.71 1.78
C ASP A 141 -27.50 7.80 2.84
N VAL A 142 -26.33 7.79 3.48
CA VAL A 142 -25.94 8.70 4.55
C VAL A 142 -24.85 9.62 4.03
N ASP A 143 -25.11 10.92 4.01
CA ASP A 143 -24.08 11.90 3.71
C ASP A 143 -22.98 11.88 4.79
N ILE A 144 -21.72 11.84 4.36
CA ILE A 144 -20.55 11.90 5.24
C ILE A 144 -19.80 13.20 4.93
N GLU A 145 -19.68 14.05 5.94
CA GLU A 145 -19.00 15.34 5.85
C GLU A 145 -17.62 15.27 6.52
N THR A 146 -16.66 15.94 5.89
CA THR A 146 -15.32 16.10 6.44
C THR A 146 -15.32 17.11 7.58
N PRO A 147 -14.64 16.84 8.71
CA PRO A 147 -14.42 17.86 9.75
C PRO A 147 -13.74 19.09 9.16
N THR A 148 -14.08 20.29 9.67
CA THR A 148 -13.43 21.52 9.20
C THR A 148 -11.93 21.54 9.54
N LEU A 149 -11.15 22.41 8.86
CA LEU A 149 -9.72 22.62 9.15
C LEU A 149 -9.42 23.06 10.61
N GLU A 150 -10.42 23.59 11.32
CA GLU A 150 -10.34 23.97 12.74
C GLU A 150 -10.72 22.81 13.69
N GLY A 151 -10.99 21.63 13.14
CA GLY A 151 -11.52 20.46 13.82
C GLY A 151 -13.04 20.35 13.70
N TRP A 152 -13.63 19.44 14.48
CA TRP A 152 -15.07 19.33 14.65
C TRP A 152 -15.55 20.57 15.39
N LYS A 153 -16.26 21.47 14.72
CA LYS A 153 -16.95 22.53 15.45
C LYS A 153 -18.06 21.89 16.29
N GLU A 154 -18.31 22.46 17.47
CA GLU A 154 -19.31 21.95 18.41
C GLU A 154 -20.71 21.88 17.75
N ASP A 155 -20.98 22.79 16.80
CA ASP A 155 -22.19 22.86 16.00
C ASP A 155 -22.18 21.99 14.72
N GLN A 156 -21.02 21.70 14.12
CA GLN A 156 -20.97 20.93 12.85
C GLN A 156 -21.61 19.55 12.98
N THR A 157 -21.31 18.86 14.08
CA THR A 157 -21.86 17.51 14.32
C THR A 157 -23.38 17.57 14.53
N GLU A 158 -23.86 18.56 15.29
CA GLU A 158 -25.28 18.74 15.55
C GLU A 158 -26.03 19.16 14.28
N GLU A 159 -25.44 20.04 13.47
CA GLU A 159 -26.00 20.49 12.19
C GLU A 159 -26.06 19.33 11.18
N ALA A 160 -24.98 18.57 11.01
CA ALA A 160 -24.96 17.39 10.15
C ALA A 160 -26.00 16.36 10.62
N ALA A 161 -26.05 16.06 11.92
CA ALA A 161 -27.04 15.15 12.49
C ALA A 161 -28.48 15.62 12.27
N SER A 162 -28.74 16.93 12.31
CA SER A 162 -30.06 17.51 12.02
C SER A 162 -30.54 17.25 10.58
N ARG A 163 -29.58 17.06 9.65
CA ARG A 163 -29.82 16.67 8.25
C ARG A 163 -29.72 15.16 8.01
N GLY A 164 -29.48 14.38 9.06
CA GLY A 164 -29.25 12.93 8.96
C GLY A 164 -27.86 12.53 8.44
N ALA A 165 -26.94 13.48 8.29
CA ALA A 165 -25.55 13.25 7.88
C ALA A 165 -24.66 12.88 9.06
N LEU A 166 -23.50 12.29 8.76
CA LEU A 166 -22.43 12.03 9.72
C LEU A 166 -21.25 12.94 9.41
N VAL A 167 -20.54 13.38 10.43
CA VAL A 167 -19.20 13.96 10.26
C VAL A 167 -18.23 12.84 10.57
N LEU A 168 -17.37 12.45 9.64
CA LEU A 168 -16.33 11.45 9.86
C LEU A 168 -15.09 11.89 9.07
N PRO A 169 -13.88 11.74 9.62
CA PRO A 169 -12.68 12.08 8.85
C PRO A 169 -12.63 11.14 7.64
N PRO A 170 -12.74 11.63 6.39
CA PRO A 170 -12.47 10.77 5.26
C PRO A 170 -10.99 10.38 5.34
N GLY A 171 -10.68 9.13 5.04
CA GLY A 171 -9.35 8.83 4.55
C GLY A 171 -9.31 9.28 3.09
N PRO A 172 -8.55 10.32 2.70
CA PRO A 172 -8.30 10.56 1.27
C PRO A 172 -7.69 9.30 0.65
N ARG A 173 -8.35 8.76 -0.38
CA ARG A 173 -7.99 7.49 -1.05
C ARG A 173 -7.34 7.70 -2.42
N ASP A 174 -7.14 8.95 -2.82
CA ASP A 174 -6.66 9.36 -4.13
C ASP A 174 -5.31 10.10 -4.06
N GLN A 175 -4.71 10.16 -2.87
CA GLN A 175 -3.49 10.93 -2.62
C GLN A 175 -2.30 10.04 -2.29
N PRO A 176 -1.08 10.38 -2.76
CA PRO A 176 0.16 9.68 -2.38
C PRO A 176 0.30 9.41 -0.87
N LEU A 177 -0.20 10.33 -0.04
CA LEU A 177 -0.29 10.18 1.41
C LEU A 177 -1.76 10.24 1.85
N PRO A 178 -2.37 9.10 2.25
CA PRO A 178 -3.76 9.05 2.70
C PRO A 178 -4.07 9.78 4.01
N TYR A 179 -3.07 10.27 4.73
CA TYR A 179 -3.20 10.93 6.01
C TYR A 179 -2.09 11.98 6.18
N ASP A 180 -2.22 12.84 7.18
CA ASP A 180 -1.11 13.67 7.62
C ASP A 180 -0.14 12.80 8.43
N TYR A 181 1.13 12.74 8.05
CA TYR A 181 2.12 11.94 8.77
C TYR A 181 3.01 12.83 9.63
N TYR A 182 3.33 12.32 10.82
CA TYR A 182 4.07 13.06 11.82
C TYR A 182 5.15 12.21 12.48
N PHE A 183 6.31 12.82 12.69
CA PHE A 183 7.39 12.31 13.52
C PHE A 183 7.27 12.86 14.95
N VAL A 184 7.31 11.97 15.94
CA VAL A 184 7.40 12.33 17.35
C VAL A 184 8.81 12.84 17.64
N LYS A 185 8.96 14.14 17.90
CA LYS A 185 10.29 14.78 18.06
C LYS A 185 10.77 14.91 19.51
N GLU A 186 9.89 14.72 20.49
CA GLU A 186 10.22 14.76 21.92
C GLU A 186 10.35 13.34 22.49
N THR A 187 11.12 13.18 23.57
CA THR A 187 11.51 11.87 24.11
C THR A 187 10.36 11.07 24.67
N THR A 188 9.41 11.69 25.38
CA THR A 188 8.23 11.01 25.94
C THR A 188 6.96 11.84 25.71
N VAL A 189 6.22 11.53 24.66
CA VAL A 189 5.02 12.28 24.27
C VAL A 189 3.74 11.56 24.70
N PRO A 190 2.88 12.17 25.52
CA PRO A 190 1.60 11.58 25.87
C PRO A 190 0.63 11.59 24.68
N GLU A 191 0.06 10.42 24.40
CA GLU A 191 -1.11 10.26 23.54
C GLU A 191 -2.35 10.10 24.44
N TYR A 192 -3.41 10.86 24.20
CA TYR A 192 -4.58 10.95 25.09
C TYR A 192 -5.79 10.22 24.52
N HIS A 193 -6.60 9.60 25.39
CA HIS A 193 -7.88 8.96 25.01
C HIS A 193 -8.94 9.96 24.52
N ARG A 194 -8.89 11.19 25.04
CA ARG A 194 -9.75 12.31 24.66
C ARG A 194 -8.93 13.58 24.75
N LEU A 195 -9.42 14.66 24.15
CA LEU A 195 -8.81 15.97 24.34
C LEU A 195 -8.61 16.25 25.85
N PRO A 196 -7.40 16.64 26.31
CA PRO A 196 -7.15 16.89 27.73
C PRO A 196 -7.45 18.34 28.14
N SER A 197 -7.87 18.53 29.39
CA SER A 197 -7.83 19.82 30.06
C SER A 197 -6.39 20.30 30.29
N ARG A 198 -6.21 21.57 30.68
CA ARG A 198 -4.87 22.11 30.99
C ARG A 198 -4.20 21.39 32.17
N ASN A 199 -4.98 21.03 33.20
CA ASN A 199 -4.44 20.35 34.39
C ASN A 199 -4.07 18.90 34.09
N GLU A 200 -4.92 18.18 33.34
CA GLU A 200 -4.63 16.82 32.86
C GLU A 200 -3.37 16.78 32.00
N GLN A 201 -3.21 17.71 31.07
CA GLN A 201 -2.01 17.83 30.25
C GLN A 201 -0.76 18.09 31.11
N ARG A 202 -0.84 19.00 32.09
CA ARG A 202 0.28 19.27 33.00
C ARG A 202 0.66 18.03 33.81
N ALA A 203 -0.32 17.28 34.31
CA ALA A 203 -0.08 16.05 35.04
C ALA A 203 0.58 14.97 34.17
N ALA A 204 0.10 14.78 32.94
CA ALA A 204 0.68 13.83 32.00
C ALA A 204 2.13 14.18 31.61
N LEU A 205 2.43 15.46 31.41
CA LEU A 205 3.79 15.93 31.12
C LEU A 205 4.72 15.81 32.34
N ALA A 206 4.21 16.05 33.55
CA ALA A 206 4.98 15.83 34.77
C ALA A 206 5.32 14.35 34.98
N PHE A 207 4.37 13.46 34.65
CA PHE A 207 4.62 12.01 34.64
C PHE A 207 5.71 11.65 33.63
N ALA A 208 5.60 12.14 32.38
CA ALA A 208 6.60 11.91 31.34
C ALA A 208 8.00 12.37 31.76
N ALA A 209 8.12 13.57 32.33
CA ALA A 209 9.39 14.10 32.81
C ALA A 209 10.02 13.24 33.93
N HIS A 210 9.20 12.71 34.85
CA HIS A 210 9.72 11.82 35.90
C HIS A 210 10.10 10.43 35.36
N TYR A 211 9.35 9.92 34.38
CA TYR A 211 9.72 8.70 33.67
C TYR A 211 11.08 8.85 32.98
N GLU A 212 11.32 9.97 32.30
CA GLU A 212 12.62 10.28 31.67
C GLU A 212 13.75 10.38 32.69
N GLU A 213 13.50 11.01 33.83
CA GLU A 213 14.46 11.04 34.94
C GLU A 213 14.82 9.60 35.37
N LEU A 214 13.83 8.73 35.59
CA LEU A 214 14.07 7.34 35.97
C LEU A 214 14.81 6.55 34.89
N LEU A 215 14.51 6.75 33.61
CA LEU A 215 15.21 6.10 32.50
C LEU A 215 16.71 6.39 32.53
N GLY A 216 17.10 7.62 32.87
CA GLY A 216 18.52 8.01 32.98
C GLY A 216 19.29 7.29 34.08
N PHE A 217 18.60 6.69 35.06
CA PHE A 217 19.23 6.01 36.20
C PHE A 217 19.03 4.48 36.19
N ASN A 218 17.83 4.00 35.85
CA ASN A 218 17.46 2.59 35.94
C ASN A 218 16.26 2.24 35.06
N GLU A 219 16.52 1.59 33.92
CA GLU A 219 15.49 1.18 32.96
C GLU A 219 14.40 0.30 33.56
N ARG A 220 14.75 -0.66 34.42
CA ARG A 220 13.77 -1.55 35.05
C ARG A 220 12.81 -0.78 35.96
N ARG A 221 13.31 0.22 36.67
CA ARG A 221 12.50 1.08 37.54
C ARG A 221 11.62 2.03 36.73
N ALA A 222 12.12 2.55 35.62
CA ALA A 222 11.34 3.36 34.69
C ALA A 222 10.20 2.55 34.07
N ALA A 223 10.47 1.31 33.63
CA ALA A 223 9.45 0.40 33.11
C ALA A 223 8.36 0.08 34.15
N ALA A 224 8.76 -0.18 35.41
CA ALA A 224 7.81 -0.40 36.51
C ALA A 224 6.97 0.85 36.83
N TYR A 225 7.56 2.05 36.68
CA TYR A 225 6.83 3.32 36.83
C TYR A 225 5.81 3.52 35.70
N LEU A 226 6.21 3.28 34.45
CA LEU A 226 5.33 3.35 33.28
C LEU A 226 4.17 2.34 33.36
N GLY A 227 4.44 1.13 33.84
CA GLY A 227 3.44 0.07 34.04
C GLY A 227 2.52 0.28 35.25
N GLY A 228 2.72 1.33 36.05
CA GLY A 228 1.89 1.62 37.23
C GLY A 228 2.13 0.70 38.43
N GLU A 229 3.22 -0.07 38.44
CA GLU A 229 3.56 -1.01 39.52
C GLU A 229 4.17 -0.31 40.75
N THR A 230 4.64 0.92 40.58
CA THR A 230 5.13 1.74 41.69
C THR A 230 3.94 2.47 42.35
N GLY A 231 3.61 2.13 43.59
CA GLY A 231 2.50 2.74 44.37
C GLY A 231 2.59 4.26 44.64
N ASN A 232 3.48 4.98 43.96
CA ASN A 232 3.66 6.43 43.99
C ASN A 232 3.43 7.11 42.62
N GLY A 233 2.85 6.40 41.63
CA GLY A 233 2.46 7.01 40.37
C GLY A 233 1.35 8.06 40.57
N PRO A 234 1.45 9.26 39.97
CA PRO A 234 0.40 10.26 40.10
C PRO A 234 -0.92 9.71 39.58
N THR A 235 -2.01 10.03 40.26
CA THR A 235 -3.40 9.63 39.96
C THR A 235 -3.96 10.25 38.66
N GLY A 236 -3.09 10.63 37.72
CA GLY A 236 -3.39 11.45 36.54
C GLY A 236 -3.03 10.84 35.19
N THR A 237 -2.63 9.56 35.12
CA THR A 237 -2.31 8.89 33.85
C THR A 237 -3.51 8.30 33.12
N ALA A 238 -4.68 8.16 33.76
CA ALA A 238 -5.88 7.60 33.12
C ALA A 238 -6.34 8.35 31.85
N ILE A 239 -5.90 9.59 31.67
CA ILE A 239 -6.16 10.37 30.45
C ILE A 239 -5.21 10.03 29.31
N ALA A 240 -3.97 9.64 29.61
CA ALA A 240 -2.96 9.25 28.64
C ALA A 240 -3.18 7.76 28.31
N ALA A 241 -3.48 7.49 27.04
CA ALA A 241 -3.62 6.14 26.52
C ALA A 241 -2.28 5.40 26.49
N ARG A 242 -1.22 6.13 26.14
CA ARG A 242 0.17 5.66 26.17
C ARG A 242 1.12 6.86 26.10
N TYR A 243 2.41 6.57 26.26
CA TYR A 243 3.50 7.49 26.00
C TYR A 243 4.31 6.99 24.80
N LEU A 244 4.65 7.91 23.90
CA LEU A 244 5.34 7.66 22.65
C LEU A 244 6.78 8.14 22.75
N ASP A 245 7.71 7.29 22.33
CA ASP A 245 9.13 7.64 22.29
C ASP A 245 9.46 8.52 21.06
N ARG A 246 10.57 9.27 21.13
CA ARG A 246 11.09 10.05 19.99
C ARG A 246 11.50 9.14 18.84
N GLY A 247 10.82 9.21 17.71
CA GLY A 247 11.07 8.30 16.59
C GLY A 247 9.80 7.73 16.00
N PHE A 248 8.72 7.76 16.79
CA PHE A 248 7.44 7.18 16.40
C PHE A 248 6.85 7.96 15.24
N MET A 249 6.39 7.24 14.22
CA MET A 249 5.69 7.79 13.08
C MET A 249 4.19 7.60 13.28
N ILE A 250 3.45 8.70 13.29
CA ILE A 250 2.02 8.75 13.57
C ILE A 250 1.28 9.21 12.32
N ALA A 251 0.15 8.56 12.04
CA ALA A 251 -0.81 9.04 11.06
C ALA A 251 -1.95 9.80 11.76
N GLY A 252 -2.19 11.02 11.29
CA GLY A 252 -3.24 11.91 11.74
C GLY A 252 -4.41 11.95 10.76
N SER A 253 -5.62 11.81 11.27
CA SER A 253 -6.87 11.97 10.52
C SER A 253 -7.40 13.42 10.59
N GLY A 254 -6.58 14.37 11.03
CA GLY A 254 -6.95 15.78 11.19
C GLY A 254 -6.48 16.40 12.51
N VAL A 255 -6.84 17.67 12.71
CA VAL A 255 -6.42 18.48 13.87
C VAL A 255 -7.66 19.01 14.60
N GLU A 256 -7.63 18.95 15.93
CA GLU A 256 -8.66 19.49 16.82
C GLU A 256 -8.12 20.62 17.71
N LEU A 257 -8.97 21.60 17.97
CA LEU A 257 -8.66 22.75 18.82
C LEU A 257 -9.32 22.62 20.20
N ARG A 258 -8.51 22.77 21.27
CA ARG A 258 -9.04 22.90 22.64
C ARG A 258 -8.33 23.96 23.46
N ALA A 259 -9.05 25.03 23.78
CA ALA A 259 -8.52 26.20 24.49
C ALA A 259 -7.24 26.73 23.82
N SER A 260 -7.35 27.05 22.52
CA SER A 260 -6.30 27.60 21.65
C SER A 260 -5.05 26.72 21.49
N ARG A 261 -5.18 25.40 21.70
CA ARG A 261 -4.11 24.42 21.50
C ARG A 261 -4.57 23.41 20.47
N ARG A 262 -3.68 23.08 19.53
CA ARG A 262 -3.92 22.11 18.46
C ARG A 262 -3.49 20.72 18.90
N PHE A 263 -4.34 19.74 18.63
CA PHE A 263 -4.12 18.33 18.86
C PHE A 263 -4.33 17.58 17.56
N VAL A 264 -3.36 16.78 17.13
CA VAL A 264 -3.55 15.83 16.03
C VAL A 264 -4.43 14.70 16.55
N ARG A 265 -5.51 14.41 15.84
CA ARG A 265 -6.32 13.21 16.05
C ARG A 265 -5.68 12.08 15.26
N THR A 266 -5.21 11.04 15.94
CA THR A 266 -4.64 9.88 15.25
C THR A 266 -5.75 9.10 14.55
N THR A 267 -5.39 8.31 13.55
CA THR A 267 -6.32 7.41 12.85
C THR A 267 -6.98 6.38 13.78
N GLY A 268 -6.36 6.10 14.95
CA GLY A 268 -6.93 5.30 16.02
C GLY A 268 -7.91 6.04 16.94
N GLY A 269 -8.22 7.31 16.64
CA GLY A 269 -9.15 8.15 17.41
C GLY A 269 -8.58 8.75 18.68
N ARG A 270 -7.25 8.79 18.85
CA ARG A 270 -6.56 9.35 20.02
C ARG A 270 -5.98 10.72 19.71
N PHE A 271 -5.44 11.41 20.71
CA PHE A 271 -5.02 12.80 20.57
C PHE A 271 -3.58 13.02 21.00
N ILE A 272 -2.80 13.74 20.18
CA ILE A 272 -1.43 14.14 20.51
C ILE A 272 -1.30 15.64 20.32
N LYS A 273 -0.59 16.33 21.20
CA LYS A 273 -0.40 17.78 21.06
C LYS A 273 0.50 18.06 19.85
N GLN A 274 0.01 18.80 18.87
CA GLN A 274 0.71 19.03 17.59
C GLN A 274 2.09 19.66 17.75
N SER A 275 2.30 20.49 18.77
CA SER A 275 3.61 21.13 19.02
C SER A 275 4.73 20.13 19.31
N GLN A 276 4.40 18.91 19.76
CA GLN A 276 5.34 17.83 20.08
C GLN A 276 5.64 16.94 18.85
N LEU A 277 5.08 17.30 17.69
CA LEU A 277 5.20 16.58 16.43
C LEU A 277 5.93 17.43 15.39
N GLU A 278 6.46 16.75 14.38
CA GLU A 278 7.02 17.32 13.15
C GLU A 278 6.38 16.65 11.95
N GLU A 279 5.88 17.41 10.99
CA GLU A 279 5.19 16.87 9.81
C GLU A 279 6.18 16.18 8.85
N ARG A 280 5.70 15.15 8.15
CA ARG A 280 6.47 14.33 7.21
C ARG A 280 5.67 14.15 5.92
N ASN A 281 6.14 14.77 4.84
CA ASN A 281 5.47 14.76 3.54
C ASN A 281 6.08 13.76 2.54
N GLY A 282 7.08 12.98 2.97
CA GLY A 282 7.78 12.05 2.09
C GLY A 282 8.73 12.73 1.12
N SER A 283 8.99 12.03 0.00
CA SER A 283 9.90 12.46 -1.06
C SER A 283 9.13 13.05 -2.22
N ASP A 284 9.63 14.12 -2.81
CA ASP A 284 9.13 14.71 -4.07
C ASP A 284 9.63 13.95 -5.32
N PHE A 285 10.42 12.89 -5.11
CA PHE A 285 10.86 12.01 -6.18
C PHE A 285 9.68 11.24 -6.78
N HIS A 286 9.63 11.20 -8.10
CA HIS A 286 8.66 10.46 -8.88
C HIS A 286 9.37 9.71 -10.01
N GLY A 287 8.91 8.50 -10.29
CA GLY A 287 9.33 7.74 -11.46
C GLY A 287 8.87 8.36 -12.78
N VAL A 288 9.01 7.61 -13.86
CA VAL A 288 8.60 8.04 -15.20
C VAL A 288 7.53 7.11 -15.75
N GLU A 289 6.48 7.69 -16.34
CA GLU A 289 5.53 6.94 -17.17
C GLU A 289 6.22 6.55 -18.47
N LEU A 290 5.98 5.32 -18.90
CA LEU A 290 6.53 4.75 -20.12
C LEU A 290 5.46 4.74 -21.21
N GLY A 291 5.87 4.94 -22.46
CA GLY A 291 4.97 5.05 -23.60
C GLY A 291 5.72 5.44 -24.86
N GLU A 292 5.10 6.24 -25.73
CA GLU A 292 5.74 6.64 -26.99
C GLU A 292 6.98 7.53 -26.78
N GLU A 293 6.94 8.44 -25.80
CA GLU A 293 8.00 9.43 -25.56
C GLU A 293 9.18 8.87 -24.76
N VAL A 294 8.90 8.03 -23.75
CA VAL A 294 9.91 7.44 -22.86
C VAL A 294 9.76 5.94 -22.90
N GLN A 295 10.82 5.24 -23.30
CA GLN A 295 10.86 3.79 -23.42
C GLN A 295 12.04 3.24 -22.64
N LEU A 296 11.90 2.01 -22.14
CA LEU A 296 13.03 1.30 -21.54
C LEU A 296 14.12 1.02 -22.59
N PRO A 297 15.39 0.97 -22.16
CA PRO A 297 15.91 1.25 -20.82
C PRO A 297 15.85 2.74 -20.42
N VAL A 298 15.64 3.00 -19.13
CA VAL A 298 15.65 4.36 -18.53
C VAL A 298 16.65 4.45 -17.38
N ALA A 299 17.25 5.63 -17.17
CA ALA A 299 18.31 5.78 -16.18
C ALA A 299 18.09 6.95 -15.22
N TRP A 300 18.60 6.81 -13.99
CA TRP A 300 18.63 7.87 -12.99
C TRP A 300 20.03 8.03 -12.39
N ALA A 301 20.36 9.24 -11.97
CA ALA A 301 21.54 9.49 -11.15
C ALA A 301 21.34 8.94 -9.72
N LEU A 302 22.20 8.04 -9.26
CA LEU A 302 22.19 7.53 -7.89
C LEU A 302 22.94 8.41 -6.89
N ARG A 303 23.77 9.34 -7.39
CA ARG A 303 24.58 10.25 -6.58
C ARG A 303 24.71 11.60 -7.27
N THR A 304 24.77 12.66 -6.47
CA THR A 304 25.08 13.99 -6.99
C THR A 304 26.52 14.04 -7.49
N GLY A 305 26.73 14.46 -8.73
CA GLY A 305 28.05 14.54 -9.33
C GLY A 305 28.06 15.33 -10.63
N ARG A 306 29.24 15.86 -11.00
CA ARG A 306 29.40 16.50 -12.31
C ARG A 306 29.66 15.45 -13.38
N PRO A 307 29.14 15.67 -14.61
CA PRO A 307 29.44 14.81 -15.73
C PRO A 307 30.92 14.90 -16.12
N TRP A 308 31.38 13.90 -16.85
CA TRP A 308 32.72 13.78 -17.39
C TRP A 308 32.69 14.03 -18.89
N ARG A 309 33.78 14.55 -19.44
CA ARG A 309 33.99 14.68 -20.89
C ARG A 309 35.18 13.86 -21.33
N GLN A 310 35.07 13.36 -22.55
CA GLN A 310 36.20 12.82 -23.28
C GLN A 310 37.02 13.98 -23.86
N ARG A 311 38.35 13.88 -23.76
CA ARG A 311 39.28 14.73 -24.47
C ARG A 311 40.28 13.87 -25.21
N GLU A 312 40.30 14.01 -26.53
CA GLU A 312 41.32 13.42 -27.38
C GLU A 312 42.46 14.43 -27.57
N ALA A 313 43.68 13.99 -27.31
CA ALA A 313 44.90 14.75 -27.57
C ALA A 313 45.34 14.56 -29.03
N ASP A 314 46.18 15.47 -29.53
CA ASP A 314 46.67 15.45 -30.92
C ASP A 314 47.45 14.17 -31.28
N ASP A 315 47.92 13.41 -30.29
CA ASP A 315 48.61 12.12 -30.45
C ASP A 315 47.65 10.91 -30.43
N GLY A 316 46.34 11.14 -30.37
CA GLY A 316 45.29 10.13 -30.27
C GLY A 316 45.06 9.62 -28.85
N THR A 317 45.74 10.17 -27.84
CA THR A 317 45.52 9.79 -26.43
C THR A 317 44.17 10.32 -25.96
N VAL A 318 43.29 9.40 -25.55
CA VAL A 318 42.00 9.75 -24.95
C VAL A 318 42.14 9.86 -23.44
N SER A 319 41.71 11.00 -22.90
CA SER A 319 41.67 11.29 -21.45
C SER A 319 40.28 11.72 -21.02
N PHE A 320 39.94 11.44 -19.76
CA PHE A 320 38.64 11.79 -19.18
C PHE A 320 38.84 12.79 -18.06
N HIS A 321 38.04 13.83 -18.07
CA HIS A 321 38.05 14.86 -17.05
C HIS A 321 36.63 15.22 -16.65
N GLU A 322 36.46 15.62 -15.40
CA GLU A 322 35.21 16.20 -14.93
C GLU A 322 34.94 17.51 -15.68
N ASP A 323 33.71 17.68 -16.16
CA ASP A 323 33.25 18.90 -16.83
C ASP A 323 33.01 19.97 -15.76
N SER A 324 34.03 20.80 -15.50
CA SER A 324 33.96 21.86 -14.49
C SER A 324 32.91 22.93 -14.80
N ASP A 325 32.52 23.04 -16.08
CA ASP A 325 31.58 24.05 -16.56
C ASP A 325 30.13 23.54 -16.55
N ALA A 326 29.91 22.23 -16.37
CA ALA A 326 28.58 21.65 -16.23
C ALA A 326 28.13 21.63 -14.78
N GLU A 327 26.88 22.06 -14.52
CA GLU A 327 26.26 21.92 -13.20
C GLU A 327 26.24 20.45 -12.74
N PRO A 328 26.38 20.19 -11.43
CA PRO A 328 26.21 18.85 -10.89
C PRO A 328 24.82 18.31 -11.19
N ILE A 329 24.75 17.09 -11.67
CA ILE A 329 23.49 16.35 -11.80
C ILE A 329 23.14 15.89 -10.39
N GLU A 330 21.94 16.24 -9.93
CA GLU A 330 21.47 15.88 -8.60
C GLU A 330 21.11 14.39 -8.51
N ARG A 331 21.08 13.90 -7.27
CA ARG A 331 20.61 12.54 -7.00
C ARG A 331 19.14 12.40 -7.42
N GLN A 332 18.79 11.25 -7.97
CA GLN A 332 17.46 10.86 -8.45
C GLN A 332 16.98 11.67 -9.66
N THR A 333 17.86 12.45 -10.30
CA THR A 333 17.57 13.08 -11.59
C THR A 333 17.42 12.01 -12.67
N PHE A 334 16.30 12.06 -13.40
CA PHE A 334 16.07 11.28 -14.61
C PHE A 334 17.04 11.71 -15.72
N LEU A 335 17.70 10.74 -16.35
CA LEU A 335 18.71 10.95 -17.38
C LEU A 335 18.12 10.72 -18.77
N ASP A 336 17.32 11.68 -19.24
CA ASP A 336 16.61 11.63 -20.53
C ASP A 336 17.52 11.40 -21.76
N GLY A 337 18.76 11.88 -21.71
CA GLY A 337 19.77 11.72 -22.74
C GLY A 337 20.59 10.43 -22.65
N TRP A 338 20.24 9.49 -21.75
CA TRP A 338 21.01 8.26 -21.59
C TRP A 338 20.94 7.37 -22.85
N THR A 339 22.09 6.91 -23.34
CA THR A 339 22.18 6.12 -24.59
C THR A 339 22.87 4.77 -24.43
N GLY A 340 23.40 4.47 -23.25
CA GLY A 340 24.07 3.20 -22.99
C GLY A 340 25.27 3.31 -22.07
N GLN A 341 25.90 2.17 -21.81
CA GLN A 341 27.18 2.09 -21.14
C GLN A 341 28.32 1.94 -22.14
N ARG A 342 29.47 2.55 -21.84
CA ARG A 342 30.70 2.45 -22.63
C ARG A 342 31.88 2.11 -21.74
N ASN A 343 32.75 1.24 -22.23
CA ASN A 343 34.05 1.02 -21.61
C ASN A 343 35.05 2.05 -22.14
N MET A 344 35.53 2.90 -21.24
CA MET A 344 36.33 4.08 -21.55
C MET A 344 37.60 4.04 -20.68
N GLY A 345 38.72 3.63 -21.26
CA GLY A 345 39.99 3.53 -20.54
C GLY A 345 39.98 2.54 -19.36
N GLY A 346 39.22 1.46 -19.46
CA GLY A 346 39.05 0.46 -18.39
C GLY A 346 38.01 0.84 -17.33
N GLN A 347 37.31 1.95 -17.51
CA GLN A 347 36.21 2.37 -16.65
C GLN A 347 34.89 2.26 -17.41
N VAL A 348 33.88 1.67 -16.78
CA VAL A 348 32.52 1.67 -17.32
C VAL A 348 31.86 3.01 -17.00
N MET A 349 31.33 3.65 -18.03
CA MET A 349 30.71 4.97 -17.98
C MET A 349 29.32 4.90 -18.63
N HIS A 350 28.34 5.61 -18.07
CA HIS A 350 27.05 5.87 -18.71
C HIS A 350 27.18 7.09 -19.63
N ASP A 351 26.83 6.94 -20.90
CA ASP A 351 26.70 8.05 -21.84
C ASP A 351 25.34 8.71 -21.62
N ILE A 352 25.33 9.98 -21.24
CA ILE A 352 24.13 10.78 -20.96
C ILE A 352 23.86 11.83 -22.06
N GLY A 353 24.46 11.66 -23.23
CA GLY A 353 24.30 12.53 -24.37
C GLY A 353 25.18 13.78 -24.30
N GLY A 354 25.28 14.51 -25.42
CA GLY A 354 26.03 15.77 -25.48
C GLY A 354 27.54 15.65 -25.20
N ASP A 355 28.10 14.46 -25.44
CA ASP A 355 29.49 14.10 -25.15
C ASP A 355 29.84 14.20 -23.64
N ARG A 356 28.84 13.86 -22.80
CA ARG A 356 28.94 13.82 -21.35
C ARG A 356 28.70 12.41 -20.82
N TYR A 357 29.41 12.08 -19.75
CA TYR A 357 29.42 10.74 -19.19
C TYR A 357 29.31 10.76 -17.67
N LEU A 358 28.66 9.76 -17.07
CA LEU A 358 28.70 9.50 -15.63
C LEU A 358 29.44 8.19 -15.37
N ARG A 359 30.17 8.09 -14.27
CA ARG A 359 30.79 6.81 -13.87
C ARG A 359 29.70 5.77 -13.58
N ALA A 360 29.98 4.49 -13.80
CA ALA A 360 29.03 3.40 -13.56
C ALA A 360 28.23 3.53 -12.25
N TRP A 361 28.93 3.74 -11.12
CA TRP A 361 28.31 3.83 -9.79
C TRP A 361 27.58 5.16 -9.48
N PHE A 362 27.52 6.10 -10.44
CA PHE A 362 26.75 7.34 -10.33
C PHE A 362 25.35 7.24 -10.93
N ALA A 363 25.07 6.20 -11.71
CA ALA A 363 23.76 6.02 -12.33
C ALA A 363 23.28 4.58 -12.15
N THR A 364 21.98 4.40 -12.28
CA THR A 364 21.34 3.09 -12.41
C THR A 364 20.41 3.09 -13.60
N VAL A 365 20.07 1.90 -14.09
CA VAL A 365 19.25 1.70 -15.28
C VAL A 365 18.15 0.71 -14.92
N ALA A 366 16.89 1.07 -15.23
CA ALA A 366 15.81 0.12 -15.28
C ALA A 366 15.77 -0.49 -16.68
N GLU A 367 15.91 -1.80 -16.74
CA GLU A 367 15.94 -2.57 -17.98
C GLU A 367 14.59 -3.24 -18.23
N ARG A 368 14.30 -3.53 -19.50
CA ARG A 368 13.16 -4.37 -19.87
C ARG A 368 13.50 -5.83 -19.62
N ILE A 369 12.56 -6.57 -19.03
CA ILE A 369 12.61 -8.03 -19.02
C ILE A 369 11.40 -8.60 -19.79
N ASP A 370 11.54 -9.83 -20.26
CA ASP A 370 10.41 -10.55 -20.85
C ASP A 370 9.48 -11.05 -19.73
N ARG A 371 8.18 -11.07 -19.99
CA ARG A 371 7.17 -11.57 -19.05
C ARG A 371 7.43 -13.06 -18.75
N PRO A 372 7.55 -13.47 -17.48
CA PRO A 372 7.65 -14.88 -17.13
C PRO A 372 6.42 -15.67 -17.55
N ASP A 373 6.60 -16.98 -17.79
CA ASP A 373 5.52 -17.87 -18.24
C ASP A 373 4.37 -17.98 -17.21
N GLU A 374 4.66 -17.77 -15.93
CA GLU A 374 3.70 -17.81 -14.82
C GLU A 374 2.74 -16.60 -14.80
N VAL A 375 3.16 -15.47 -15.38
CA VAL A 375 2.40 -14.23 -15.38
C VAL A 375 1.37 -14.24 -16.51
N GLY A 376 0.12 -13.88 -16.24
CA GLY A 376 -0.94 -13.82 -17.25
C GLY A 376 -0.67 -12.83 -18.39
N ALA A 377 -1.22 -13.11 -19.58
CA ALA A 377 -1.00 -12.27 -20.77
C ALA A 377 -1.52 -10.82 -20.63
N ASP A 378 -2.60 -10.62 -19.87
CA ASP A 378 -3.21 -9.32 -19.58
C ASP A 378 -3.05 -8.96 -18.09
N GLU A 379 -2.10 -9.58 -17.39
CA GLU A 379 -1.89 -9.33 -15.98
C GLU A 379 -1.01 -8.08 -15.79
N PRO A 380 -1.39 -7.14 -14.91
CA PRO A 380 -0.44 -6.14 -14.42
C PRO A 380 0.52 -6.81 -13.45
N TRP A 381 1.81 -6.56 -13.58
CA TRP A 381 2.84 -7.18 -12.72
C TRP A 381 4.02 -6.25 -12.55
N VAL A 382 4.86 -6.50 -11.53
CA VAL A 382 6.04 -5.68 -11.27
C VAL A 382 7.31 -6.52 -11.34
N HIS A 383 8.34 -5.95 -11.97
CA HIS A 383 9.70 -6.43 -11.92
C HIS A 383 10.51 -5.55 -10.97
N ILE A 384 11.31 -6.19 -10.13
CA ILE A 384 12.17 -5.56 -9.15
C ILE A 384 13.59 -6.08 -9.36
N ASP A 385 14.50 -5.17 -9.67
CA ASP A 385 15.91 -5.46 -9.82
C ASP A 385 16.65 -4.97 -8.57
N LEU A 386 17.18 -5.92 -7.78
CA LEU A 386 17.82 -5.62 -6.50
C LEU A 386 19.20 -4.99 -6.69
N SER A 387 19.96 -5.30 -7.73
CA SER A 387 21.25 -4.65 -7.99
C SER A 387 21.08 -3.22 -8.46
N ALA A 388 20.13 -2.99 -9.37
CA ALA A 388 19.83 -1.68 -9.92
C ALA A 388 18.99 -0.81 -8.95
N GLN A 389 18.31 -1.42 -7.98
CA GLN A 389 17.35 -0.76 -7.09
C GLN A 389 16.26 -0.04 -7.89
N THR A 390 15.70 -0.73 -8.87
CA THR A 390 14.63 -0.23 -9.75
C THR A 390 13.40 -1.12 -9.66
N LEU A 391 12.26 -0.53 -10.00
CA LEU A 391 11.01 -1.25 -10.23
C LEU A 391 10.45 -0.83 -11.58
N VAL A 392 10.01 -1.81 -12.36
CA VAL A 392 9.25 -1.59 -13.58
C VAL A 392 7.87 -2.24 -13.43
N LEU A 393 6.82 -1.47 -13.67
CA LEU A 393 5.44 -1.93 -13.73
C LEU A 393 5.10 -2.25 -15.18
N TYR A 394 4.51 -3.41 -15.40
CA TYR A 394 4.06 -3.91 -16.69
C TYR A 394 2.55 -4.17 -16.70
N GLN A 395 1.99 -4.23 -17.90
CA GLN A 395 0.67 -4.77 -18.23
C GLN A 395 0.86 -5.75 -19.38
N GLY A 396 0.81 -7.06 -19.08
CA GLY A 396 1.24 -8.07 -20.03
C GLY A 396 2.71 -7.88 -20.41
N ASP A 397 2.99 -7.65 -21.70
CA ASP A 397 4.34 -7.45 -22.23
C ASP A 397 4.74 -5.97 -22.36
N GLU A 398 3.82 -5.04 -22.05
CA GLU A 398 4.00 -3.59 -22.15
C GLU A 398 4.49 -3.02 -20.81
N ALA A 399 5.58 -2.26 -20.84
CA ALA A 399 6.07 -1.55 -19.66
C ALA A 399 5.34 -0.20 -19.54
N LEU A 400 4.74 0.06 -18.38
CA LEU A 400 3.90 1.24 -18.15
C LEU A 400 4.58 2.32 -17.31
N PHE A 401 5.43 1.93 -16.37
CA PHE A 401 6.02 2.86 -15.42
C PHE A 401 7.33 2.29 -14.88
N ALA A 402 8.31 3.16 -14.62
CA ALA A 402 9.57 2.77 -13.99
C ALA A 402 9.99 3.77 -12.90
N THR A 403 10.53 3.24 -11.80
CA THR A 403 10.97 4.06 -10.66
C THR A 403 12.17 3.44 -9.92
N LEU A 404 12.71 4.21 -8.96
CA LEU A 404 13.70 3.75 -7.98
C LEU A 404 13.02 3.21 -6.72
N ILE A 405 13.65 2.19 -6.13
CA ILE A 405 13.19 1.56 -4.89
C ILE A 405 14.27 1.56 -3.81
N SER A 406 13.89 1.16 -2.60
CA SER A 406 14.82 0.77 -1.55
C SER A 406 14.42 -0.60 -1.00
N SER A 407 15.21 -1.63 -1.32
CA SER A 407 14.98 -3.01 -0.87
C SER A 407 15.59 -3.31 0.50
N GLY A 408 15.52 -4.59 0.91
CA GLY A 408 16.14 -5.12 2.12
C GLY A 408 17.65 -4.94 2.19
N ILE A 409 18.16 -4.57 3.36
CA ILE A 409 19.61 -4.51 3.66
C ILE A 409 20.17 -5.91 3.97
N GLU A 410 21.50 -6.01 4.10
CA GLU A 410 22.19 -7.22 4.59
C GLU A 410 21.57 -7.71 5.92
N ASP A 411 21.44 -9.03 6.06
CA ASP A 411 20.73 -9.74 7.14
C ASP A 411 19.20 -9.55 7.18
N ASN A 412 18.64 -8.77 6.25
CA ASN A 412 17.20 -8.60 6.04
C ASN A 412 16.89 -8.48 4.55
N GLU A 413 17.51 -9.33 3.73
CA GLU A 413 17.44 -9.25 2.28
C GLU A 413 16.01 -9.50 1.77
N THR A 414 15.64 -8.83 0.69
CA THR A 414 14.42 -9.16 -0.05
C THR A 414 14.63 -10.49 -0.79
N PRO A 415 13.71 -11.46 -0.69
CA PRO A 415 13.87 -12.74 -1.36
C PRO A 415 13.71 -12.60 -2.88
N ILE A 416 14.57 -13.31 -3.62
CA ILE A 416 14.54 -13.42 -5.08
C ILE A 416 13.55 -14.51 -5.47
N GLY A 417 12.74 -14.27 -6.50
CA GLY A 417 11.76 -15.23 -6.99
C GLY A 417 10.56 -14.58 -7.67
N ILE A 418 9.58 -15.41 -8.00
CA ILE A 418 8.27 -14.98 -8.52
C ILE A 418 7.26 -15.20 -7.39
N PHE A 419 6.59 -14.13 -6.99
CA PHE A 419 5.61 -14.11 -5.92
C PHE A 419 4.27 -13.58 -6.43
N GLU A 420 3.22 -13.71 -5.63
CA GLU A 420 1.90 -13.14 -5.92
C GLU A 420 1.47 -12.23 -4.76
N ILE A 421 0.85 -11.09 -5.07
CA ILE A 421 0.29 -10.20 -4.05
C ILE A 421 -0.87 -10.89 -3.32
N GLN A 422 -0.71 -11.09 -2.02
CA GLN A 422 -1.66 -11.77 -1.15
C GLN A 422 -2.66 -10.80 -0.49
N ASN A 423 -2.18 -9.62 -0.10
CA ASN A 423 -2.99 -8.64 0.62
C ASN A 423 -2.65 -7.23 0.18
N LYS A 424 -3.66 -6.39 -0.02
CA LYS A 424 -3.48 -4.96 -0.29
C LYS A 424 -4.20 -4.13 0.77
N HIS A 425 -3.54 -3.08 1.24
CA HIS A 425 -4.08 -2.11 2.18
C HIS A 425 -3.76 -0.70 1.70
N ILE A 426 -4.78 0.17 1.67
CA ILE A 426 -4.58 1.61 1.46
C ILE A 426 -3.60 2.14 2.49
N THR A 427 -3.77 1.72 3.75
CA THR A 427 -2.74 1.87 4.78
C THR A 427 -2.80 0.72 5.79
N THR A 428 -1.65 0.37 6.36
CA THR A 428 -1.57 -0.58 7.48
C THR A 428 -0.46 -0.20 8.46
N THR A 429 -0.69 -0.47 9.75
CA THR A 429 0.35 -0.24 10.76
C THR A 429 1.36 -1.37 10.73
N MET A 430 2.65 -1.03 10.62
CA MET A 430 3.75 -1.99 10.52
C MET A 430 4.81 -1.70 11.60
N ALA A 431 5.55 -2.74 12.01
CA ALA A 431 6.69 -2.63 12.92
C ALA A 431 7.95 -3.19 12.24
N ASN A 432 9.13 -2.77 12.68
CA ASN A 432 10.44 -3.26 12.22
C ASN A 432 10.71 -3.08 10.71
N ILE A 433 10.50 -1.90 10.13
CA ILE A 433 10.51 -1.71 8.65
C ILE A 433 11.88 -1.33 8.06
N GLY A 434 12.86 -0.91 8.86
CA GLY A 434 14.24 -0.67 8.40
C GLY A 434 15.11 0.01 9.47
N PRO A 435 16.42 0.21 9.27
CA PRO A 435 17.31 0.91 10.21
C PRO A 435 16.95 2.39 10.41
N ASP A 436 16.25 3.00 9.45
CA ASP A 436 15.71 4.36 9.60
C ASP A 436 14.44 4.38 10.48
N ALA A 437 13.92 3.19 10.85
CA ALA A 437 12.89 2.94 11.83
C ALA A 437 13.52 2.19 13.03
N ASP A 438 13.98 2.93 14.02
CA ASP A 438 14.92 2.47 15.06
C ASP A 438 14.37 1.37 16.02
N SER A 439 14.48 0.07 15.66
CA SER A 439 14.10 -1.12 16.46
C SER A 439 12.61 -1.27 16.85
N ASP A 440 12.24 -2.40 17.48
CA ASP A 440 10.89 -2.80 17.97
C ASP A 440 10.10 -1.70 18.73
N ARG A 441 10.76 -0.60 19.12
CA ARG A 441 10.16 0.59 19.75
C ARG A 441 9.43 1.52 18.76
N TYR A 442 9.68 1.45 17.45
CA TYR A 442 9.05 2.33 16.46
C TYR A 442 8.20 1.58 15.44
N ARG A 443 6.95 1.39 15.84
CA ARG A 443 5.83 1.06 14.95
C ARG A 443 5.52 2.28 14.08
N ILE A 444 5.43 2.09 12.76
CA ILE A 444 4.99 3.12 11.81
C ILE A 444 3.50 2.94 11.60
N GLU A 445 2.73 3.94 12.01
CA GLU A 445 1.27 3.91 11.88
C GLU A 445 0.86 4.19 10.44
N ASP A 446 -0.03 3.34 9.93
CA ASP A 446 -0.69 3.51 8.63
C ASP A 446 0.26 3.75 7.46
N VAL A 447 1.27 2.90 7.31
CA VAL A 447 2.12 2.85 6.11
C VAL A 447 1.24 2.78 4.85
N PRO A 448 1.37 3.73 3.91
CA PRO A 448 0.53 3.78 2.72
C PRO A 448 0.82 2.71 1.68
N TRP A 449 -0.22 2.39 0.90
CA TRP A 449 -0.13 1.65 -0.36
C TRP A 449 0.59 0.31 -0.22
N THR A 450 0.27 -0.42 0.85
CA THR A 450 0.97 -1.64 1.25
C THR A 450 0.41 -2.86 0.54
N GLN A 451 1.30 -3.66 -0.07
CA GLN A 451 0.95 -4.84 -0.85
C GLN A 451 1.88 -6.00 -0.45
N TYR A 452 1.38 -6.91 0.38
CA TYR A 452 2.14 -8.07 0.85
C TYR A 452 2.20 -9.14 -0.22
N PHE A 453 3.39 -9.66 -0.51
CA PHE A 453 3.60 -10.72 -1.51
C PHE A 453 4.35 -11.95 -0.96
N ASP A 454 5.04 -11.81 0.19
CA ASP A 454 5.70 -12.93 0.85
C ASP A 454 5.69 -12.74 2.39
N GLY A 455 4.71 -13.32 3.07
CA GLY A 455 4.58 -13.22 4.53
C GLY A 455 4.47 -11.76 5.01
N SER A 456 5.52 -11.26 5.66
CA SER A 456 5.59 -9.86 6.15
C SER A 456 6.26 -8.89 5.16
N ILE A 457 6.71 -9.37 4.00
CA ILE A 457 7.39 -8.57 2.99
C ILE A 457 6.36 -7.97 2.03
N ALA A 458 6.47 -6.67 1.82
CA ALA A 458 5.52 -5.89 1.04
C ALA A 458 6.17 -4.83 0.16
N LEU A 459 5.47 -4.46 -0.91
CA LEU A 459 5.64 -3.20 -1.62
C LEU A 459 4.89 -2.11 -0.83
N HIS A 460 5.49 -0.97 -0.54
CA HIS A 460 4.78 0.13 0.12
C HIS A 460 5.43 1.50 -0.05
N ALA A 461 4.68 2.56 0.30
CA ALA A 461 5.21 3.91 0.39
C ALA A 461 6.13 4.07 1.62
N ALA A 462 7.26 4.75 1.44
CA ALA A 462 8.10 5.20 2.54
C ALA A 462 8.13 6.73 2.61
N PHE A 463 7.36 7.30 3.54
CA PHE A 463 7.31 8.75 3.77
C PHE A 463 8.38 9.26 4.74
N TRP A 464 9.11 8.35 5.39
CA TRP A 464 10.11 8.66 6.43
C TRP A 464 11.53 8.85 5.89
N HIS A 465 11.81 8.48 4.63
CA HIS A 465 13.11 8.66 4.01
C HIS A 465 13.01 8.93 2.50
N THR A 466 14.07 9.47 1.92
CA THR A 466 14.16 9.77 0.48
C THR A 466 15.25 8.94 -0.23
N ARG A 467 15.63 7.78 0.32
CA ARG A 467 16.85 7.06 -0.09
C ARG A 467 16.69 6.09 -1.25
N PHE A 468 15.66 6.22 -2.08
CA PHE A 468 15.41 5.39 -3.26
C PHE A 468 16.62 5.33 -4.21
N GLY A 469 16.87 4.14 -4.76
CA GLY A 469 18.08 3.76 -5.48
C GLY A 469 19.17 3.14 -4.59
N MET A 470 18.85 2.80 -3.33
CA MET A 470 19.75 2.14 -2.38
C MET A 470 18.97 1.27 -1.38
N PRO A 471 19.48 0.09 -0.97
CA PRO A 471 18.84 -0.74 0.05
C PRO A 471 18.71 -0.02 1.40
N ARG A 472 17.51 -0.08 2.01
CA ARG A 472 17.19 0.60 3.29
C ARG A 472 16.10 -0.03 4.14
N SER A 473 15.44 -1.10 3.72
CA SER A 473 14.35 -1.72 4.48
C SER A 473 14.82 -2.98 5.23
N HIS A 474 13.95 -3.58 6.05
CA HIS A 474 14.09 -4.95 6.53
C HIS A 474 13.32 -5.95 5.64
N GLY A 475 13.58 -5.92 4.34
CA GLY A 475 13.05 -6.87 3.35
C GLY A 475 11.96 -6.28 2.45
N CYS A 476 11.16 -5.33 2.94
CA CYS A 476 10.13 -4.67 2.12
C CYS A 476 10.72 -3.86 0.95
N ILE A 477 9.89 -3.54 -0.02
CA ILE A 477 10.27 -2.69 -1.16
C ILE A 477 9.65 -1.31 -0.94
N ASN A 478 10.51 -0.37 -0.53
CA ASN A 478 10.12 0.99 -0.25
C ASN A 478 10.12 1.81 -1.53
N MET A 479 9.04 2.54 -1.79
CA MET A 479 8.89 3.47 -2.92
C MET A 479 8.57 4.88 -2.42
N ALA A 480 8.80 5.89 -3.27
CA ALA A 480 8.29 7.22 -2.99
C ALA A 480 6.76 7.19 -2.92
N PRO A 481 6.10 8.05 -2.10
CA PRO A 481 4.66 7.95 -1.90
C PRO A 481 3.81 7.97 -3.18
N ALA A 482 4.18 8.80 -4.16
CA ALA A 482 3.42 8.87 -5.42
C ALA A 482 3.62 7.62 -6.28
N ASP A 483 4.83 7.08 -6.31
CA ASP A 483 5.15 5.88 -7.07
C ASP A 483 4.46 4.65 -6.46
N ALA A 484 4.47 4.54 -5.13
CA ALA A 484 3.75 3.47 -4.43
C ALA A 484 2.24 3.53 -4.71
N HIS A 485 1.67 4.74 -4.73
CA HIS A 485 0.27 4.97 -5.09
C HIS A 485 -0.03 4.54 -6.53
N ARG A 486 0.84 4.92 -7.49
CA ARG A 486 0.74 4.55 -8.90
C ARG A 486 0.82 3.05 -9.11
N VAL A 487 1.76 2.36 -8.45
CA VAL A 487 1.91 0.91 -8.52
C VAL A 487 0.71 0.22 -7.87
N PHE A 488 0.28 0.67 -6.68
CA PHE A 488 -0.88 0.11 -5.99
C PHE A 488 -2.18 0.23 -6.80
N GLY A 489 -2.38 1.35 -7.50
CA GLY A 489 -3.56 1.54 -8.34
C GLY A 489 -3.60 0.63 -9.57
N ALA A 490 -2.44 0.16 -10.04
CA ALA A 490 -2.36 -0.65 -11.26
C ALA A 490 -2.35 -2.17 -11.02
N THR A 491 -1.83 -2.62 -9.87
CA THR A 491 -1.75 -4.05 -9.54
C THR A 491 -3.07 -4.61 -9.05
N TRP A 492 -3.23 -5.91 -9.17
CA TRP A 492 -4.31 -6.70 -8.60
C TRP A 492 -3.95 -7.26 -7.21
N PRO A 493 -4.96 -7.58 -6.38
CA PRO A 493 -6.38 -7.32 -6.59
C PRO A 493 -6.72 -5.82 -6.51
N GLU A 494 -7.74 -5.40 -7.23
CA GLU A 494 -8.30 -4.06 -7.06
C GLU A 494 -8.99 -3.98 -5.70
N VAL A 495 -8.70 -2.95 -4.92
CA VAL A 495 -9.39 -2.71 -3.65
C VAL A 495 -10.74 -2.07 -3.98
N PRO A 496 -11.88 -2.68 -3.58
CA PRO A 496 -13.19 -2.07 -3.80
C PRO A 496 -13.22 -0.65 -3.23
N GLU A 497 -13.90 0.27 -3.92
CA GLU A 497 -13.88 1.70 -3.59
C GLU A 497 -14.23 1.99 -2.12
N SER A 498 -15.13 1.20 -1.52
CA SER A 498 -15.55 1.33 -0.13
C SER A 498 -14.63 0.65 0.88
N TRP A 499 -13.74 -0.23 0.45
CA TRP A 499 -12.85 -1.01 1.32
C TRP A 499 -11.52 -0.30 1.57
N HIS A 500 -10.90 -0.61 2.71
CA HIS A 500 -9.57 -0.12 3.10
C HIS A 500 -8.46 -1.13 2.79
N GLY A 501 -8.83 -2.37 2.52
CA GLY A 501 -7.93 -3.41 2.06
C GLY A 501 -8.67 -4.68 1.69
N ILE A 502 -7.95 -5.60 1.05
CA ILE A 502 -8.46 -6.83 0.46
C ILE A 502 -7.42 -7.95 0.58
N SER A 503 -7.89 -9.19 0.71
CA SER A 503 -7.06 -10.40 0.70
C SER A 503 -7.46 -11.32 -0.45
N THR A 504 -6.46 -12.00 -1.05
CA THR A 504 -6.69 -13.09 -2.01
C THR A 504 -6.94 -14.43 -1.31
N ASP A 505 -6.69 -14.52 0.00
CA ASP A 505 -6.85 -15.77 0.76
C ASP A 505 -8.32 -16.23 0.80
N GLN A 506 -8.59 -17.38 0.19
CA GLN A 506 -9.92 -17.98 0.07
C GLN A 506 -10.96 -17.05 -0.58
N THR A 507 -10.52 -16.15 -1.46
CA THR A 507 -11.39 -15.30 -2.27
C THR A 507 -11.26 -15.65 -3.76
N PRO A 508 -12.20 -15.23 -4.61
CA PRO A 508 -12.04 -15.36 -6.06
C PRO A 508 -11.04 -14.34 -6.63
N PHE A 509 -10.52 -13.40 -5.81
CA PHE A 509 -9.61 -12.36 -6.25
C PHE A 509 -8.22 -12.94 -6.49
N ARG A 510 -7.54 -12.41 -7.51
CA ARG A 510 -6.17 -12.80 -7.86
C ARG A 510 -5.23 -11.65 -7.57
N GLY A 511 -4.01 -11.95 -7.15
CA GLY A 511 -2.95 -10.98 -7.02
C GLY A 511 -2.15 -10.83 -8.30
N SER A 512 -1.54 -9.66 -8.47
CA SER A 512 -0.48 -9.47 -9.45
C SER A 512 0.79 -10.20 -9.03
N HIS A 513 1.56 -10.65 -10.00
CA HIS A 513 2.89 -11.19 -9.78
C HIS A 513 3.90 -10.09 -9.44
N VAL A 514 4.81 -10.44 -8.53
CA VAL A 514 5.99 -9.66 -8.14
C VAL A 514 7.21 -10.49 -8.50
N VAL A 515 7.95 -10.06 -9.51
CA VAL A 515 9.15 -10.74 -10.01
C VAL A 515 10.36 -10.03 -9.46
N VAL A 516 11.10 -10.68 -8.57
CA VAL A 516 12.30 -10.13 -7.94
C VAL A 516 13.53 -10.83 -8.51
N THR A 517 14.45 -10.06 -9.07
CA THR A 517 15.72 -10.54 -9.63
C THR A 517 16.91 -9.84 -8.97
N GLU A 518 18.09 -10.42 -9.15
CA GLU A 518 19.35 -9.79 -8.75
C GLU A 518 19.82 -8.77 -9.76
#